data_AF-A0A5J6SPZ8-F1
#
_entry.id   AF-A0A5J6SPZ8-F1
#
_cell.length_a   1.000
_cell.length_b   1.000
_cell.length_c   1.000
_cell.angle_alpha   90.00
_cell.angle_beta   90.00
_cell.angle_gamma   90.00
#
_symmetry.space_group_name_H-M   'P 1'
#
loop_
_entity.id
_entity.type
_entity.pdbx_description
1 polymer ?
#
loop_
_entity_poly.entity_id
_entity_poly.type
_entity_poly.pdbx_seq_one_letter_code
_entity_poly.pdbx_strand_id
1 'polypeptide(L)'
;MKKNLNKVLGATFMILSGFFYTAERIAKRVADSIVESGYASQGMSTSGLVYFPGFFDNFFVWLFFFIGFLLFIYGFSKRFVDIFIKNLLHNDK
;
A
#
# COMPACT_ATOMS: atom_id res chain seq x y z
N MET A 1 21.43 -15.38 -6.34
CA MET A 1 20.26 -14.61 -6.80
C MET A 1 19.11 -14.46 -5.77
N LYS A 2 18.92 -15.38 -4.80
CA LYS A 2 17.79 -15.33 -3.82
C LYS A 2 17.80 -14.21 -2.75
N LYS A 3 18.93 -13.55 -2.44
CA LYS A 3 19.03 -12.60 -1.30
C LYS A 3 18.17 -11.33 -1.46
N ASN A 4 17.75 -10.98 -2.69
CA ASN A 4 16.99 -9.76 -2.95
C ASN A 4 15.48 -10.02 -3.14
N LEU A 5 15.04 -11.27 -3.22
CA LEU A 5 13.66 -11.62 -3.58
C LEU A 5 12.65 -11.03 -2.58
N ASN A 6 12.92 -11.16 -1.28
CA ASN A 6 12.03 -10.65 -0.23
C ASN A 6 11.91 -9.13 -0.22
N LYS A 7 13.00 -8.43 -0.58
CA LYS A 7 13.00 -6.95 -0.67
C LYS A 7 12.18 -6.46 -1.87
N VAL A 8 12.40 -7.08 -3.04
CA VAL A 8 11.67 -6.75 -4.26
C VAL A 8 10.20 -7.09 -4.11
N LEU A 9 9.89 -8.26 -3.55
CA LEU A 9 8.53 -8.71 -3.31
C LEU A 9 7.81 -7.81 -2.29
N GLY A 10 8.48 -7.45 -1.20
CA GLY A 10 7.95 -6.51 -0.20
C GLY A 10 7.65 -5.13 -0.80
N ALA A 11 8.60 -4.58 -1.56
CA ALA A 11 8.40 -3.30 -2.26
C ALA A 11 7.25 -3.38 -3.29
N THR A 12 7.13 -4.49 -4.02
CA THR A 12 6.05 -4.70 -5.00
C THR A 12 4.68 -4.71 -4.33
N PHE A 13 4.54 -5.41 -3.20
CA PHE A 13 3.28 -5.43 -2.44
C PHE A 13 2.92 -4.04 -1.87
N MET A 14 3.91 -3.27 -1.40
CA MET A 14 3.68 -1.89 -0.95
C MET A 14 3.23 -0.98 -2.10
N ILE A 15 3.83 -1.11 -3.29
CA ILE A 15 3.41 -0.35 -4.49
C ILE A 15 1.98 -0.74 -4.91
N LEU A 16 1.66 -2.03 -4.92
CA LEU A 16 0.32 -2.52 -5.25
C LEU A 16 -0.73 -1.99 -4.27
N SER A 17 -0.41 -1.93 -2.96
CA SER A 17 -1.29 -1.31 -1.98
C SER A 17 -1.58 0.16 -2.32
N GLY A 18 -0.55 0.94 -2.65
CA GLY A 18 -0.72 2.32 -3.10
C GLY A 18 -1.58 2.43 -4.35
N PHE A 19 -1.40 1.52 -5.31
CA PHE A 19 -2.21 1.46 -6.52
C PHE A 19 -3.69 1.17 -6.23
N PHE A 20 -3.99 0.20 -5.36
CA PHE A 20 -5.35 -0.10 -4.93
C PHE A 20 -6.01 1.11 -4.25
N TYR A 21 -5.27 1.79 -3.37
CA TYR A 21 -5.77 2.99 -2.70
C TYR A 21 -6.09 4.11 -3.70
N THR A 22 -5.22 4.34 -4.69
CA THR A 22 -5.47 5.34 -5.74
C THR A 22 -6.64 4.96 -6.64
N ALA A 23 -6.73 3.70 -7.07
CA ALA A 23 -7.81 3.22 -7.92
C ALA A 23 -9.18 3.40 -7.25
N GLU A 24 -9.28 3.09 -5.96
CA GLU A 24 -10.50 3.30 -5.18
C GLU A 24 -10.88 4.78 -5.08
N ARG A 25 -9.91 5.67 -4.87
CA ARG A 25 -10.16 7.13 -4.87
C ARG A 25 -10.68 7.64 -6.21
N ILE A 26 -10.14 7.12 -7.31
CA ILE A 26 -10.60 7.47 -8.66
C ILE A 26 -12.02 6.94 -8.86
N ALA A 27 -12.28 5.66 -8.57
CA ALA A 27 -13.58 5.03 -8.72
C ALA A 27 -14.66 5.77 -7.93
N LYS A 28 -14.35 6.16 -6.68
CA LYS A 28 -15.27 6.94 -5.85
C LYS A 28 -15.58 8.31 -6.44
N ARG A 29 -14.57 9.06 -6.89
CA ARG A 29 -14.77 10.37 -7.54
C ARG A 29 -15.60 10.27 -8.82
N VAL A 30 -15.40 9.21 -9.60
CA VAL A 30 -16.20 8.96 -10.82
C VAL A 30 -17.63 8.60 -10.46
N ALA A 31 -17.85 7.76 -9.44
CA ALA A 31 -19.19 7.43 -8.99
C ALA A 31 -19.95 8.67 -8.47
N ASP A 32 -19.27 9.50 -7.68
CA ASP A 32 -19.85 10.73 -7.12
C ASP A 32 -20.21 11.72 -8.22
N SER A 33 -19.36 11.92 -9.23
CA SER A 33 -19.66 12.85 -10.34
C SER A 33 -20.85 12.40 -11.20
N ILE A 34 -21.04 11.08 -11.38
CA ILE A 34 -22.21 10.52 -12.08
C ILE A 34 -23.48 10.79 -11.26
N VAL A 35 -23.43 10.57 -9.95
CA VAL A 35 -24.59 10.82 -9.07
C VAL A 35 -24.93 12.31 -9.02
N GLU A 36 -23.93 13.18 -8.86
CA GLU A 36 -24.13 14.64 -8.84
C GLU A 36 -24.70 15.17 -10.16
N SER A 37 -24.19 14.70 -11.31
CA SER A 37 -24.74 15.07 -12.62
C SER A 37 -26.17 14.58 -12.82
N GLY A 38 -26.51 13.40 -12.29
CA GLY A 38 -27.87 12.88 -12.25
C GLY A 38 -28.82 13.80 -11.46
N TYR A 39 -28.44 14.21 -10.25
CA TYR A 39 -29.24 15.15 -9.46
C TYR A 39 -29.38 16.52 -10.14
N ALA A 40 -28.28 17.05 -10.69
CA ALA A 40 -28.29 18.32 -11.41
C ALA A 40 -29.24 18.29 -12.63
N SER A 41 -29.32 17.15 -13.35
CA SER A 41 -30.22 16.99 -14.49
C SER A 41 -31.71 17.03 -14.12
N GLN A 42 -32.04 16.72 -12.86
CA GLN A 42 -33.41 16.74 -12.34
C GLN A 42 -33.75 18.05 -11.61
N GLY A 43 -32.85 19.05 -11.63
CA GLY A 43 -33.02 20.31 -10.90
C GLY A 43 -32.98 20.16 -9.37
N MET A 44 -32.48 19.03 -8.88
CA MET A 44 -32.35 18.75 -7.44
C MET A 44 -30.94 19.11 -6.96
N SER A 45 -30.85 19.67 -5.75
CA SER A 45 -29.57 19.87 -5.06
C SER A 45 -29.01 18.54 -4.54
N THR A 46 -27.70 18.40 -4.57
CA THR A 46 -27.01 17.20 -4.09
C THR A 46 -27.13 17.09 -2.58
N SER A 47 -27.49 15.91 -2.07
CA SER A 47 -27.37 15.63 -0.64
C SER A 47 -25.88 15.45 -0.35
N GLY A 48 -25.25 16.45 0.27
CA GLY A 48 -23.80 16.58 0.45
C GLY A 48 -23.11 15.51 1.33
N LEU A 49 -23.61 14.28 1.38
CA LEU A 49 -22.96 13.16 2.06
C LEU A 49 -21.93 12.51 1.14
N VAL A 50 -20.86 13.25 0.85
CA VAL A 50 -19.68 12.69 0.17
C VAL A 50 -18.93 11.83 1.18
N TYR A 51 -19.19 10.52 1.16
CA TYR A 51 -18.41 9.56 1.94
C TYR A 51 -17.04 9.37 1.30
N PHE A 52 -15.98 9.85 1.95
CA PHE A 52 -14.62 9.57 1.52
C PHE A 52 -14.10 8.30 2.18
N PRO A 53 -13.91 7.19 1.44
CA PRO A 53 -13.42 5.96 2.05
C PRO A 53 -12.07 6.19 2.72
N GLY A 54 -11.90 5.73 3.95
CA GLY A 54 -10.65 5.82 4.70
C GLY A 54 -9.60 4.82 4.22
N PHE A 55 -8.37 4.95 4.70
CA PHE A 55 -7.29 3.98 4.41
C PHE A 55 -7.64 2.55 4.87
N PHE A 56 -8.44 2.42 5.92
CA PHE A 56 -8.83 1.13 6.51
C PHE A 56 -10.11 0.53 5.93
N ASP A 57 -10.79 1.25 5.03
CA ASP A 57 -12.05 0.78 4.44
C ASP A 57 -11.81 -0.34 3.43
N ASN A 58 -10.63 -0.36 2.83
CA ASN A 58 -10.23 -1.36 1.86
C ASN A 58 -9.27 -2.38 2.48
N PHE A 59 -9.79 -3.57 2.71
CA PHE A 59 -9.03 -4.70 3.25
C PHE A 59 -7.74 -4.98 2.48
N PHE A 60 -7.78 -4.88 1.14
CA PHE A 60 -6.62 -5.16 0.31
C PHE A 60 -5.53 -4.10 0.44
N VAL A 61 -5.89 -2.83 0.66
CA VAL A 61 -4.90 -1.75 0.81
C VAL A 61 -4.04 -2.00 2.04
N TRP A 62 -4.65 -2.14 3.22
CA TRP A 62 -3.87 -2.28 4.45
C TRP A 62 -3.22 -3.67 4.58
N LEU A 63 -3.85 -4.74 4.07
CA LEU A 63 -3.27 -6.09 4.06
C LEU A 63 -1.98 -6.15 3.21
N PHE A 64 -2.04 -5.66 1.97
CA PHE A 64 -0.89 -5.69 1.05
C PHE A 64 0.23 -4.78 1.56
N PHE A 65 -0.13 -3.65 2.15
CA PHE A 65 0.85 -2.77 2.79
C PHE A 65 1.56 -3.49 3.94
N PHE A 66 0.80 -4.13 4.84
CA PHE A 66 1.35 -4.79 6.01
C PHE A 66 2.26 -5.97 5.64
N ILE A 67 1.80 -6.86 4.75
CA ILE A 67 2.60 -8.00 4.27
C ILE A 67 3.85 -7.50 3.54
N GLY A 68 3.70 -6.49 2.67
CA GLY A 68 4.82 -5.89 1.94
C GLY A 68 5.86 -5.29 2.87
N PHE A 69 5.41 -4.55 3.89
CA PHE A 69 6.26 -3.94 4.90
C PHE A 69 7.04 -4.99 5.72
N LEU A 70 6.38 -6.07 6.16
CA LEU A 70 7.04 -7.16 6.88
C LEU A 70 8.10 -7.85 6.03
N LEU A 71 7.79 -8.16 4.78
CA LEU A 71 8.74 -8.79 3.84
C LEU A 71 9.94 -7.89 3.56
N PHE A 72 9.69 -6.59 3.41
CA PHE A 72 10.72 -5.60 3.19
C PHE A 72 11.68 -5.53 4.38
N ILE A 73 11.16 -5.33 5.60
CA ILE A 73 11.97 -5.29 6.83
C ILE A 73 12.76 -6.58 7.03
N TYR A 74 12.12 -7.74 6.87
CA TYR A 74 12.78 -9.02 7.00
C TYR A 74 13.96 -9.16 6.03
N GLY A 75 13.80 -8.66 4.80
CA GLY A 75 14.88 -8.59 3.81
C GLY A 75 16.07 -7.74 4.25
N PHE A 76 15.86 -6.65 5.00
CA PHE A 76 16.95 -5.81 5.54
C PHE A 76 17.59 -6.39 6.78
N SER A 77 16.79 -6.90 7.72
CA SER A 77 17.28 -7.48 8.98
C SER A 77 18.28 -8.63 8.73
N LYS A 78 17.99 -9.53 7.79
CA LYS A 78 18.91 -10.61 7.42
C LYS A 78 20.28 -10.11 6.93
N ARG A 79 20.31 -9.00 6.19
CA ARG A 79 21.57 -8.42 5.70
C ARG A 79 22.36 -7.78 6.84
N PHE A 80 21.69 -7.16 7.80
CA PHE A 80 22.33 -6.54 8.97
C PHE A 80 22.97 -7.61 9.87
N VAL A 81 22.24 -8.69 10.17
CA VAL A 81 22.76 -9.82 10.97
C VAL A 81 23.93 -10.51 10.26
N ASP A 82 23.84 -10.77 8.96
CA ASP A 82 24.94 -11.34 8.17
C ASP A 82 26.21 -10.47 8.26
N ILE A 83 26.09 -9.14 8.18
CA ILE A 83 27.23 -8.20 8.27
C ILE A 83 27.82 -8.19 9.68
N PHE A 84 26.97 -8.14 10.71
CA PHE A 84 27.39 -8.10 12.10
C PHE A 84 28.18 -9.35 12.49
N ILE A 85 27.66 -10.54 12.17
CA ILE A 85 28.36 -11.82 12.43
C ILE A 85 29.69 -11.89 11.68
N LYS A 86 29.72 -11.43 10.42
CA LYS A 86 30.95 -11.42 9.61
C LYS A 86 32.02 -10.50 10.21
N ASN A 87 31.63 -9.34 10.74
CA ASN A 87 32.56 -8.43 11.43
C ASN A 87 33.04 -9.01 12.77
N LEU A 88 32.18 -9.72 13.50
CA LEU A 88 32.54 -10.33 14.78
C LEU A 88 33.53 -11.49 14.61
N LEU A 89 33.33 -12.36 13.62
CA LEU A 89 34.23 -13.47 13.31
C LEU A 89 35.56 -13.06 12.69
N HIS A 90 35.64 -11.90 12.04
CA HIS A 90 36.88 -11.44 11.42
C HIS A 90 37.76 -10.60 12.35
N ASN A 91 37.22 -10.16 13.49
CA ASN A 91 37.95 -9.40 14.52
C ASN A 91 38.75 -10.30 15.48
N ASP A 92 38.66 -11.62 15.34
CA ASP A 92 39.41 -12.63 16.12
C ASP A 92 40.76 -13.04 15.47
N LYS A 93 41.29 -12.26 14.51
CA LYS A 93 42.64 -12.43 13.95
C LYS A 93 43.44 -11.15 14.08
#